data_AF-A0A972XN27-F1
#
_entry.id   AF-A0A972XN27-F1
#
_cell.length_a   1.000
_cell.length_b   1.000
_cell.length_c   1.000
_cell.angle_alpha   90.00
_cell.angle_beta   90.00
_cell.angle_gamma   90.00
#
_symmetry.space_group_name_H-M   'P 1'
#
loop_
_entity.id
_entity.type
_entity.pdbx_description
1 polymer ?
#
loop_
_entity_poly.entity_id
_entity_poly.type
_entity_poly.pdbx_seq_one_letter_code
_entity_poly.pdbx_strand_id
1 'polypeptide(L)'
;YIVMMPEQDAVVVITSESMDMQDGLNMIWQHLLPALGPSKISANQTDYQSLNRFLKNLRLEPTTSNQVNGNESILGKMYSLEKNPLEFTSFKISKTENGLVAEIGTKDQKTHQIPLGLNEWKLSENQMIGPYSLRSVPAHLETFAPFKVAGNYVWTDENTIEMTIRYIESPHHWKITFKVQEGQLKLKAINSYAPKVTIDIAGN
;
A
#
# COMPACT_ATOMS: atom_id res chain seq x y z
N TYR A 1 -17.68 8.75 8.95
CA TYR A 1 -18.92 9.02 9.72
C TYR A 1 -18.77 10.31 10.50
N ILE A 2 -19.87 11.01 10.76
CA ILE A 2 -19.91 12.16 11.66
C ILE A 2 -20.91 11.84 12.75
N VAL A 3 -20.49 11.92 14.01
CA VAL A 3 -21.34 11.74 15.18
C VAL A 3 -21.42 13.06 15.91
N MET A 4 -22.63 13.60 16.01
CA MET A 4 -22.92 14.82 16.74
C MET A 4 -23.36 14.46 18.16
N MET A 5 -22.75 15.06 19.17
CA MET A 5 -23.02 14.78 20.59
C MET A 5 -23.35 16.09 21.32
N PRO A 6 -24.56 16.66 21.13
CA PRO A 6 -24.87 18.01 21.60
C PRO A 6 -24.83 18.15 23.12
N GLU A 7 -25.24 17.12 23.86
CA GLU A 7 -25.19 17.11 25.33
C GLU A 7 -23.75 17.19 25.87
N GLN A 8 -22.77 16.70 25.10
CA GLN A 8 -21.36 16.72 25.44
C GLN A 8 -20.61 17.88 24.76
N ASP A 9 -21.31 18.74 24.00
CA ASP A 9 -20.72 19.81 23.17
C ASP A 9 -19.55 19.30 22.29
N ALA A 10 -19.77 18.18 21.59
CA ALA A 10 -18.72 17.50 20.83
C ALA A 10 -19.18 17.02 19.45
N VAL A 11 -18.21 16.94 18.53
CA VAL A 11 -18.37 16.32 17.21
C VAL A 11 -17.22 15.36 16.97
N VAL A 12 -17.55 14.12 16.59
CA VAL A 12 -16.56 13.09 16.24
C VAL A 12 -16.61 12.85 14.73
N VAL A 13 -15.47 13.02 14.07
CA VAL A 13 -15.31 12.75 12.64
C VAL A 13 -14.40 11.53 12.46
N ILE A 14 -14.93 10.48 11.82
CA ILE A 14 -14.19 9.27 11.48
C ILE A 14 -14.04 9.20 9.96
N THR A 15 -12.81 9.16 9.47
CA THR A 15 -12.49 8.81 8.09
C THR A 15 -12.18 7.32 8.01
N SER A 16 -13.01 6.56 7.30
CA SER A 16 -12.88 5.10 7.27
C SER A 16 -13.45 4.50 6.00
N GLU A 17 -12.81 3.41 5.56
CA GLU A 17 -13.39 2.45 4.64
C GLU A 17 -13.66 1.14 5.42
N SER A 18 -14.81 1.05 6.09
CA SER A 18 -15.19 -0.12 6.90
C SER A 18 -16.50 -0.72 6.38
N MET A 19 -16.57 -2.05 6.34
CA MET A 19 -17.82 -2.78 6.12
C MET A 19 -18.64 -2.92 7.41
N ASP A 20 -18.01 -2.75 8.56
CA ASP A 20 -18.66 -2.73 9.87
C ASP A 20 -18.55 -1.33 10.47
N MET A 21 -19.55 -0.50 10.16
CA MET A 21 -19.67 0.83 10.75
C MET A 21 -20.00 0.75 12.25
N GLN A 22 -20.74 -0.28 12.67
CA GLN A 22 -21.26 -0.38 14.03
C GLN A 22 -20.13 -0.60 15.02
N ASP A 23 -19.11 -1.39 14.66
CA ASP A 23 -17.92 -1.58 15.50
C ASP A 23 -17.22 -0.24 15.82
N GLY A 24 -17.01 0.61 14.80
CA GLY A 24 -16.43 1.94 14.98
C GLY A 24 -17.28 2.86 15.86
N LEU A 25 -18.61 2.80 15.73
CA LEU A 25 -19.53 3.54 16.60
C LEU A 25 -19.50 3.01 18.04
N ASN A 26 -19.42 1.70 18.22
CA ASN A 26 -19.33 1.07 19.54
C ASN A 26 -18.08 1.55 20.30
N MET A 27 -16.96 1.79 19.61
CA MET A 27 -15.76 2.36 20.25
C MET A 27 -16.02 3.76 20.81
N ILE A 28 -16.82 4.60 20.13
CA ILE A 28 -17.23 5.91 20.65
C ILE A 28 -18.05 5.72 21.94
N TRP A 29 -19.05 4.84 21.92
CA TRP A 29 -19.94 4.63 23.06
C TRP A 29 -19.24 3.99 24.26
N GLN A 30 -18.30 3.08 24.02
CA GLN A 30 -17.59 2.36 25.07
C GLN A 30 -16.48 3.19 25.72
N HIS A 31 -15.77 4.01 24.94
CA HIS A 31 -14.56 4.67 25.41
C HIS A 31 -14.67 6.20 25.46
N LEU A 32 -15.19 6.81 24.41
CA LEU A 32 -15.16 8.27 24.28
C LEU A 32 -16.30 8.95 25.04
N LEU A 33 -17.54 8.48 24.86
CA LEU A 33 -18.72 9.05 25.52
C LEU A 33 -18.58 9.07 27.06
N PRO A 34 -18.18 7.97 27.74
CA PRO A 34 -18.02 7.97 29.19
C PRO A 34 -16.88 8.90 29.68
N ALA A 35 -15.91 9.21 28.82
CA ALA A 35 -14.79 10.09 29.14
C ALA A 35 -15.15 11.59 29.00
N LEU A 36 -16.19 11.93 28.25
CA LEU A 36 -16.71 13.30 28.10
C LEU A 36 -17.61 13.68 29.29
N GLY A 37 -17.01 13.73 30.48
CA GLY A 37 -17.70 14.11 31.72
C GLY A 37 -18.15 15.59 31.73
N PRO A 38 -18.99 15.98 32.72
CA PRO A 38 -19.62 17.31 32.77
C PRO A 38 -18.65 18.45 33.12
N SER A 39 -17.38 18.16 33.38
CA SER A 39 -16.40 19.14 33.82
C SER A 39 -15.06 18.89 33.16
N LYS A 40 -14.37 19.98 32.86
CA LYS A 40 -13.01 19.95 32.31
C LYS A 40 -12.08 19.18 33.25
N ILE A 41 -11.44 18.15 32.73
CA ILE A 41 -10.41 17.41 33.45
C ILE A 41 -9.10 18.20 33.54
N SER A 42 -8.34 17.99 34.61
CA SER A 42 -6.99 18.55 34.75
C SER A 42 -6.08 18.02 33.65
N ALA A 43 -5.15 18.86 33.19
CA ALA A 43 -4.16 18.45 32.21
C ALA A 43 -3.29 17.31 32.79
N ASN A 44 -3.18 16.21 32.03
CA ASN A 44 -2.29 15.10 32.36
C ASN A 44 -1.07 15.13 31.44
N GLN A 45 -0.02 15.83 31.90
CA GLN A 45 1.17 16.05 31.10
C GLN A 45 1.93 14.75 30.79
N THR A 46 1.91 13.79 31.72
CA THR A 46 2.57 12.49 31.57
C THR A 46 1.93 11.65 30.46
N ASP A 47 0.60 11.53 30.46
CA ASP A 47 -0.11 10.76 29.43
C ASP A 47 -0.05 11.47 28.08
N TYR A 48 -0.14 12.80 28.07
CA TYR A 48 0.03 13.58 26.85
C TYR A 48 1.42 13.39 26.22
N GLN A 49 2.48 13.36 27.02
CA GLN A 49 3.83 13.07 26.53
C GLN A 49 3.96 11.62 26.01
N SER A 50 3.31 10.66 26.67
CA SER A 50 3.28 9.26 26.24
C SER A 50 2.55 9.09 24.92
N LEU A 51 1.38 9.74 24.75
CA LEU A 51 0.64 9.79 23.50
C LEU A 51 1.47 10.43 22.38
N ASN A 52 2.14 11.56 22.65
CA ASN A 52 3.00 12.20 21.66
C ASN A 52 4.15 11.29 21.22
N ARG A 53 4.77 10.55 22.16
CA ARG A 53 5.81 9.57 21.82
C ARG A 53 5.24 8.44 20.97
N PHE A 54 4.06 7.93 21.31
CA PHE A 54 3.38 6.90 20.52
C PHE A 54 3.10 7.38 19.09
N LEU A 55 2.43 8.53 18.94
CA LEU A 55 2.08 9.10 17.63
C LEU A 55 3.31 9.39 16.77
N LYS A 56 4.39 9.90 17.36
CA LYS A 56 5.65 10.18 16.64
C LYS A 56 6.34 8.91 16.10
N ASN A 57 6.09 7.76 16.71
CA ASN A 57 6.71 6.48 16.31
C ASN A 57 5.78 5.60 15.48
N LEU A 58 4.51 6.00 15.29
CA LEU A 58 3.56 5.22 14.50
C LEU A 58 3.99 5.22 13.03
N ARG A 59 4.25 4.03 12.50
CA ARG A 59 4.63 3.83 11.10
C ARG A 59 4.14 2.46 10.61
N LEU A 60 3.92 2.36 9.31
CA LEU A 60 3.72 1.07 8.66
C LEU A 60 5.10 0.49 8.38
N GLU A 61 5.39 -0.68 8.96
CA GLU A 61 6.67 -1.35 8.71
C GLU A 61 6.71 -1.94 7.29
N PRO A 62 7.87 -1.87 6.61
CA PRO A 62 8.08 -2.58 5.36
C PRO A 62 8.09 -4.10 5.57
N THR A 63 7.91 -4.86 4.49
CA THR A 63 8.18 -6.29 4.54
C THR A 63 9.69 -6.49 4.67
N THR A 64 10.11 -7.40 5.54
CA THR A 64 11.52 -7.71 5.79
C THR A 64 11.83 -9.18 5.54
N SER A 65 12.99 -9.46 4.95
CA SER A 65 13.56 -10.79 4.78
C SER A 65 15.02 -10.81 5.19
N ASN A 66 15.46 -11.92 5.77
CA ASN A 66 16.88 -12.18 6.04
C ASN A 66 17.63 -12.55 4.76
N GLN A 67 16.91 -12.99 3.72
CA GLN A 67 17.49 -13.20 2.41
C GLN A 67 17.62 -11.84 1.70
N VAL A 68 18.86 -11.36 1.62
CA VAL A 68 19.18 -10.05 1.02
C VAL A 68 19.66 -10.16 -0.41
N ASN A 69 20.11 -11.35 -0.83
CA ASN A 69 20.66 -11.60 -2.16
C ASN A 69 19.84 -12.67 -2.88
N GLY A 70 19.49 -12.40 -4.13
CA GLY A 70 18.96 -13.37 -5.06
C GLY A 70 19.77 -13.40 -6.35
N ASN A 71 19.32 -14.21 -7.29
CA ASN A 71 19.93 -14.35 -8.60
C ASN A 71 19.70 -13.09 -9.44
N GLU A 72 20.72 -12.24 -9.55
CA GLU A 72 20.62 -10.98 -10.30
C GLU A 72 20.46 -11.18 -11.82
N SER A 73 20.68 -12.39 -12.36
CA SER A 73 20.48 -12.66 -13.79
C SER A 73 19.01 -12.55 -14.23
N ILE A 74 18.06 -12.58 -13.29
CA ILE A 74 16.63 -12.39 -13.58
C ILE A 74 16.27 -10.90 -13.76
N LEU A 75 17.18 -9.99 -13.42
CA LEU A 75 17.01 -8.54 -13.52
C LEU A 75 17.38 -8.02 -14.92
N GLY A 76 16.90 -6.84 -15.25
CA GLY A 76 17.26 -6.13 -16.49
C GLY A 76 16.54 -6.63 -17.76
N LYS A 77 15.99 -7.86 -17.75
CA LYS A 77 15.15 -8.35 -18.85
C LYS A 77 13.75 -7.71 -18.78
N MET A 78 13.29 -7.17 -19.91
CA MET A 78 11.91 -6.74 -20.10
C MET A 78 11.08 -7.93 -20.59
N TYR A 79 9.96 -8.18 -19.93
CA TYR A 79 9.01 -9.23 -20.30
C TYR A 79 7.74 -8.60 -20.85
N SER A 80 7.24 -9.16 -21.96
CA SER A 80 5.90 -8.81 -22.46
C SER A 80 4.86 -9.64 -21.73
N LEU A 81 3.83 -9.00 -21.18
CA LEU A 81 2.81 -9.67 -20.38
C LEU A 81 1.61 -10.07 -21.24
N GLU A 82 1.03 -11.24 -20.95
CA GLU A 82 -0.25 -11.63 -21.51
C GLU A 82 -1.38 -10.70 -21.04
N LYS A 83 -2.51 -10.69 -21.78
CA LYS A 83 -3.68 -9.89 -21.42
C LYS A 83 -4.14 -10.24 -20.00
N ASN A 84 -4.24 -9.23 -19.14
CA ASN A 84 -4.54 -9.43 -17.72
C ASN A 84 -5.48 -8.34 -17.17
N PRO A 85 -6.16 -8.59 -16.03
CA PRO A 85 -7.07 -7.63 -15.40
C PRO A 85 -6.42 -6.34 -14.88
N LEU A 86 -5.10 -6.28 -14.76
CA LEU A 86 -4.38 -5.06 -14.37
C LEU A 86 -4.04 -4.17 -15.56
N GLU A 87 -4.26 -4.66 -16.79
CA GLU A 87 -3.93 -3.97 -18.04
C GLU A 87 -2.44 -3.62 -18.17
N PHE A 88 -1.61 -4.39 -17.46
CA PHE A 88 -0.16 -4.31 -17.60
C PHE A 88 0.26 -4.97 -18.92
N THR A 89 1.16 -4.33 -19.65
CA THR A 89 1.64 -4.78 -20.96
C THR A 89 3.07 -5.27 -20.92
N SER A 90 3.89 -4.74 -20.02
CA SER A 90 5.26 -5.18 -19.81
C SER A 90 5.70 -5.04 -18.36
N PHE A 91 6.70 -5.81 -17.96
CA PHE A 91 7.30 -5.73 -16.64
C PHE A 91 8.81 -5.93 -16.72
N LYS A 92 9.56 -5.11 -15.98
CA LYS A 92 11.00 -5.24 -15.82
C LYS A 92 11.38 -4.85 -14.40
N ILE A 93 12.35 -5.56 -13.82
CA ILE A 93 13.00 -5.13 -12.58
C ILE A 93 14.45 -4.81 -12.91
N SER A 94 14.88 -3.59 -12.63
CA SER A 94 16.24 -3.11 -12.87
C SER A 94 16.95 -2.87 -11.54
N LYS A 95 18.23 -3.24 -11.46
CA LYS A 95 19.09 -2.88 -10.32
C LYS A 95 19.56 -1.44 -10.44
N THR A 96 19.63 -0.74 -9.32
CA THR A 96 20.18 0.62 -9.19
C THR A 96 21.14 0.68 -8.01
N GLU A 97 21.82 1.81 -7.82
CA GLU A 97 22.67 2.05 -6.65
C GLU A 97 21.89 1.99 -5.31
N ASN A 98 20.59 2.26 -5.35
CA ASN A 98 19.74 2.45 -4.17
C ASN A 98 18.65 1.36 -4.03
N GLY A 99 18.89 0.17 -4.58
CA GLY A 99 17.92 -0.95 -4.58
C GLY A 99 17.43 -1.29 -5.99
N LEU A 100 16.15 -1.60 -6.11
CA LEU A 100 15.54 -2.00 -7.39
C LEU A 100 14.56 -0.94 -7.90
N VAL A 101 14.26 -0.98 -9.18
CA VAL A 101 13.17 -0.22 -9.80
C VAL A 101 12.32 -1.19 -10.60
N ALA A 102 11.01 -1.23 -10.32
CA ALA A 102 10.03 -1.89 -11.17
C ALA A 102 9.59 -0.92 -12.27
N GLU A 103 9.73 -1.33 -13.53
CA GLU A 103 9.20 -0.63 -14.70
C GLU A 103 7.99 -1.40 -15.21
N ILE A 104 6.82 -0.76 -15.20
CA ILE A 104 5.53 -1.38 -15.51
C ILE A 104 4.91 -0.64 -16.69
N GLY A 105 4.80 -1.31 -17.83
CA GLY A 105 4.06 -0.82 -18.99
C GLY A 105 2.57 -1.06 -18.81
N THR A 106 1.74 -0.13 -19.27
CA THR A 106 0.28 -0.22 -19.21
C THR A 106 -0.36 -0.03 -20.59
N LYS A 107 -1.66 -0.36 -20.73
CA LYS A 107 -2.37 -0.34 -22.04
C LYS A 107 -2.40 1.02 -22.73
N ASP A 108 -2.26 2.12 -22.00
CA ASP A 108 -2.28 3.49 -22.52
C ASP A 108 -0.90 3.91 -23.08
N GLN A 109 0.02 2.94 -23.22
CA GLN A 109 1.39 3.11 -23.69
C GLN A 109 2.28 3.92 -22.73
N LYS A 110 1.85 4.13 -21.48
CA LYS A 110 2.72 4.70 -20.44
C LYS A 110 3.52 3.59 -19.76
N THR A 111 4.75 3.96 -19.38
CA THR A 111 5.62 3.17 -18.52
C THR A 111 5.79 3.89 -17.20
N HIS A 112 5.55 3.19 -16.10
CA HIS A 112 5.68 3.73 -14.75
C HIS A 112 6.89 3.11 -14.06
N GLN A 113 7.68 3.95 -13.39
CA GLN A 113 8.83 3.51 -12.61
C GLN A 113 8.52 3.61 -11.12
N ILE A 114 8.76 2.52 -10.39
CA ILE A 114 8.53 2.44 -8.94
C ILE A 114 9.84 1.98 -8.30
N PRO A 115 10.57 2.90 -7.64
CA PRO A 115 11.70 2.56 -6.80
C PRO A 115 11.28 1.65 -5.64
N LEU A 116 12.11 0.67 -5.32
CA LEU A 116 11.87 -0.34 -4.29
C LEU A 116 13.10 -0.45 -3.38
N GLY A 117 12.91 -0.22 -2.08
CA GLY A 117 13.93 -0.41 -1.06
C GLY A 117 13.98 -1.84 -0.54
N LEU A 118 15.18 -2.37 -0.30
CA LEU A 118 15.35 -3.70 0.31
C LEU A 118 15.07 -3.58 1.81
N ASN A 119 14.05 -4.30 2.31
CA ASN A 119 13.65 -4.23 3.73
C ASN A 119 13.29 -2.82 4.23
N GLU A 120 13.16 -1.83 3.34
CA GLU A 120 12.85 -0.44 3.65
C GLU A 120 11.85 0.15 2.65
N TRP A 121 11.18 1.24 3.03
CA TRP A 121 10.32 1.99 2.11
C TRP A 121 11.13 2.96 1.29
N LYS A 122 10.97 2.89 -0.04
CA LYS A 122 11.42 3.92 -0.96
C LYS A 122 10.23 4.78 -1.38
N LEU A 123 10.24 6.04 -0.97
CA LEU A 123 9.20 7.01 -1.33
C LEU A 123 9.42 7.52 -2.76
N SER A 124 8.34 7.63 -3.53
CA SER A 124 8.35 8.24 -4.87
C SER A 124 6.97 8.77 -5.24
N GLU A 125 6.89 9.37 -6.43
CA GLU A 125 5.64 9.78 -7.07
C GLU A 125 5.53 9.12 -8.44
N ASN A 126 4.33 8.66 -8.82
CA ASN A 126 4.09 8.11 -10.16
C ASN A 126 2.65 8.35 -10.63
N GLN A 127 2.36 8.05 -11.88
CA GLN A 127 1.02 8.20 -12.48
C GLN A 127 0.24 6.87 -12.56
N MET A 128 0.81 5.76 -12.07
CA MET A 128 0.17 4.45 -12.11
C MET A 128 -1.00 4.42 -11.14
N ILE A 129 -2.20 4.09 -11.63
CA ILE A 129 -3.39 4.00 -10.79
C ILE A 129 -3.23 2.88 -9.75
N GLY A 130 -3.47 3.22 -8.48
CA GLY A 130 -3.31 2.33 -7.34
C GLY A 130 -4.42 1.28 -7.14
N PRO A 131 -4.36 0.52 -6.04
CA PRO A 131 -5.28 -0.56 -5.68
C PRO A 131 -6.61 -0.07 -5.09
N TYR A 132 -7.21 0.99 -5.63
CA TYR A 132 -8.48 1.52 -5.13
C TYR A 132 -9.62 0.48 -5.27
N SER A 133 -10.44 0.34 -4.22
CA SER A 133 -11.56 -0.63 -4.14
C SER A 133 -12.62 -0.39 -5.22
N LEU A 134 -12.72 0.85 -5.70
CA LEU A 134 -13.69 1.30 -6.70
C LEU A 134 -13.08 1.41 -8.10
N ARG A 135 -12.34 0.40 -8.56
CA ARG A 135 -11.91 0.33 -9.99
C ARG A 135 -13.08 0.45 -10.98
N SER A 136 -14.31 0.18 -10.52
CA SER A 136 -15.56 0.32 -11.28
C SER A 136 -16.12 1.75 -11.35
N VAL A 137 -15.51 2.75 -10.69
CA VAL A 137 -15.83 4.18 -10.89
C VAL A 137 -14.71 4.80 -11.74
N PRO A 138 -14.82 4.74 -13.08
CA PRO A 138 -13.66 4.92 -13.96
C PRO A 138 -13.38 6.38 -14.33
N ALA A 139 -14.20 7.32 -13.90
CA ALA A 139 -14.04 8.70 -14.32
C ALA A 139 -13.08 9.44 -13.37
N HIS A 140 -11.89 9.76 -13.87
CA HIS A 140 -10.95 10.74 -13.31
C HIS A 140 -9.95 10.30 -12.24
N LEU A 141 -9.71 9.00 -11.99
CA LEU A 141 -8.58 8.64 -11.08
C LEU A 141 -7.24 9.22 -11.58
N GLU A 142 -7.05 9.26 -12.89
CA GLU A 142 -5.89 9.91 -13.53
C GLU A 142 -5.73 11.39 -13.17
N THR A 143 -6.80 12.11 -12.82
CA THR A 143 -6.69 13.54 -12.45
C THR A 143 -6.12 13.75 -11.05
N PHE A 144 -6.09 12.70 -10.21
CA PHE A 144 -5.42 12.74 -8.91
C PHE A 144 -3.93 12.40 -8.99
N ALA A 145 -3.44 11.99 -10.17
CA ALA A 145 -2.01 11.83 -10.37
C ALA A 145 -1.28 13.20 -10.30
N PRO A 146 -0.03 13.25 -9.84
CA PRO A 146 0.80 12.11 -9.44
C PRO A 146 0.42 11.58 -8.04
N PHE A 147 0.48 10.26 -7.90
CA PHE A 147 0.26 9.57 -6.63
C PHE A 147 1.57 9.42 -5.88
N LYS A 148 1.56 9.75 -4.60
CA LYS A 148 2.66 9.42 -3.69
C LYS A 148 2.60 7.94 -3.34
N VAL A 149 3.72 7.25 -3.52
CA VAL A 149 3.85 5.83 -3.24
C VAL A 149 5.05 5.52 -2.36
N ALA A 150 4.99 4.38 -1.69
CA ALA A 150 6.10 3.77 -0.98
C ALA A 150 6.31 2.35 -1.51
N GLY A 151 7.48 2.09 -2.08
CA GLY A 151 7.88 0.80 -2.64
C GLY A 151 8.90 0.08 -1.77
N ASN A 152 8.64 -1.18 -1.47
CA ASN A 152 9.54 -2.08 -0.75
C ASN A 152 9.65 -3.39 -1.51
N TYR A 153 10.80 -4.05 -1.45
CA TYR A 153 10.95 -5.42 -1.90
C TYR A 153 11.76 -6.27 -0.93
N VAL A 154 11.58 -7.57 -1.06
CA VAL A 154 12.37 -8.61 -0.40
C VAL A 154 12.64 -9.75 -1.37
N TRP A 155 13.75 -10.45 -1.16
CA TRP A 155 13.95 -11.76 -1.76
C TRP A 155 13.29 -12.82 -0.87
N THR A 156 12.53 -13.72 -1.50
CA THR A 156 11.87 -14.85 -0.81
C THR A 156 12.51 -16.19 -1.14
N ASP A 157 13.15 -16.28 -2.31
CA ASP A 157 14.10 -17.31 -2.71
C ASP A 157 15.05 -16.72 -3.77
N GLU A 158 15.98 -17.53 -4.30
CA GLU A 158 16.97 -17.05 -5.29
C GLU A 158 16.34 -16.46 -6.56
N ASN A 159 15.15 -16.88 -6.98
CA ASN A 159 14.54 -16.46 -8.24
C ASN A 159 13.19 -15.74 -8.04
N THR A 160 12.89 -15.33 -6.81
CA THR A 160 11.58 -14.77 -6.45
C THR A 160 11.73 -13.49 -5.62
N ILE A 161 11.27 -12.39 -6.19
CA ILE A 161 11.18 -11.08 -5.55
C ILE A 161 9.73 -10.85 -5.15
N GLU A 162 9.49 -10.48 -3.90
CA GLU A 162 8.21 -9.99 -3.44
C GLU A 162 8.28 -8.47 -3.23
N MET A 163 7.31 -7.75 -3.79
CA MET A 163 7.25 -6.29 -3.75
C MET A 163 5.96 -5.85 -3.08
N THR A 164 6.04 -4.84 -2.22
CA THR A 164 4.89 -4.15 -1.66
C THR A 164 4.89 -2.70 -2.16
N ILE A 165 3.79 -2.26 -2.75
CA ILE A 165 3.61 -0.89 -3.26
C ILE A 165 2.40 -0.28 -2.56
N ARG A 166 2.66 0.65 -1.65
CA ARG A 166 1.63 1.40 -0.91
C ARG A 166 1.37 2.74 -1.58
N TYR A 167 0.11 3.15 -1.65
CA TYR A 167 -0.31 4.47 -2.10
C TYR A 167 -0.69 5.27 -0.86
N ILE A 168 -0.11 6.46 -0.66
CA ILE A 168 -0.29 7.22 0.60
C ILE A 168 -1.75 7.62 0.81
N GLU A 169 -2.49 7.87 -0.26
CA GLU A 169 -3.89 8.28 -0.23
C GLU A 169 -4.86 7.09 -0.30
N SER A 170 -4.37 5.85 -0.20
CA SER A 170 -5.17 4.65 -0.20
C SER A 170 -4.92 3.82 1.05
N PRO A 171 -5.96 3.25 1.69
CA PRO A 171 -5.76 2.23 2.70
C PRO A 171 -5.24 0.91 2.10
N HIS A 172 -5.28 0.78 0.77
CA HIS A 172 -4.89 -0.44 0.07
C HIS A 172 -3.50 -0.35 -0.54
N HIS A 173 -2.90 -1.53 -0.71
CA HIS A 173 -1.60 -1.69 -1.33
C HIS A 173 -1.58 -2.88 -2.27
N TRP A 174 -0.65 -2.84 -3.22
CA TRP A 174 -0.31 -3.99 -4.04
C TRP A 174 0.75 -4.82 -3.34
N LYS A 175 0.57 -6.13 -3.41
CA LYS A 175 1.62 -7.11 -3.18
C LYS A 175 1.85 -7.86 -4.47
N ILE A 176 3.04 -7.75 -5.06
CA ILE A 176 3.38 -8.36 -6.35
C ILE A 176 4.57 -9.29 -6.15
N THR A 177 4.40 -10.55 -6.49
CA THR A 177 5.49 -11.53 -6.58
C THR A 177 5.98 -11.61 -8.02
N PHE A 178 7.27 -11.38 -8.22
CA PHE A 178 7.99 -11.55 -9.49
C PHE A 178 8.83 -12.80 -9.39
N LYS A 179 8.54 -13.79 -10.25
CA LYS A 179 9.26 -15.06 -10.28
C LYS A 179 9.65 -15.44 -11.70
N VAL A 180 10.91 -15.81 -11.91
CA VAL A 180 11.38 -16.31 -13.21
C VAL A 180 11.60 -17.82 -13.12
N GLN A 181 10.99 -18.56 -14.04
CA GLN A 181 11.13 -20.02 -14.18
C GLN A 181 11.33 -20.35 -15.65
N GLU A 182 12.41 -21.08 -15.97
CA GLU A 182 12.70 -21.52 -17.35
C GLU A 182 12.72 -20.36 -18.38
N GLY A 183 13.14 -19.16 -17.93
CA GLY A 183 13.21 -17.96 -18.77
C GLY A 183 11.88 -17.22 -18.95
N GLN A 184 10.78 -17.75 -18.41
CA GLN A 184 9.46 -17.13 -18.40
C GLN A 184 9.19 -16.40 -17.07
N LEU A 185 8.49 -15.28 -17.15
CA LEU A 185 8.04 -14.52 -15.99
C LEU A 185 6.67 -15.01 -15.53
N LYS A 186 6.55 -15.26 -14.23
CA LYS A 186 5.28 -15.44 -13.52
C LYS A 186 5.13 -14.30 -12.52
N LEU A 187 4.19 -13.41 -12.78
CA LEU A 187 3.75 -12.40 -11.83
C LEU A 187 2.51 -12.90 -11.09
N LYS A 188 2.47 -12.62 -9.79
CA LYS A 188 1.27 -12.78 -8.98
C LYS A 188 1.00 -11.48 -8.24
N ALA A 189 -0.15 -10.87 -8.48
CA ALA A 189 -0.56 -9.64 -7.81
C ALA A 189 -1.74 -9.90 -6.86
N ILE A 190 -1.68 -9.27 -5.69
CA ILE A 190 -2.73 -9.30 -4.66
C ILE A 190 -3.02 -7.85 -4.24
N ASN A 191 -4.31 -7.50 -4.23
CA ASN A 191 -4.79 -6.26 -3.62
C ASN A 191 -5.08 -6.54 -2.13
N SER A 192 -4.57 -5.71 -1.22
CA SER A 192 -4.84 -5.86 0.22
C SER A 192 -6.32 -5.76 0.60
N TYR A 193 -7.16 -5.12 -0.22
CA TYR A 193 -8.62 -5.11 -0.05
C TYR A 193 -9.22 -6.52 -0.13
N ALA A 194 -8.71 -7.36 -1.04
CA ALA A 194 -9.19 -8.70 -1.31
C ALA A 194 -8.04 -9.71 -1.28
N PRO A 195 -7.44 -9.96 -0.10
CA PRO A 195 -6.16 -10.69 0.00
C PRO A 195 -6.25 -12.17 -0.42
N LYS A 196 -7.47 -12.71 -0.55
CA LYS A 196 -7.75 -14.08 -1.02
C LYS A 196 -7.86 -14.18 -2.55
N VAL A 197 -7.95 -13.04 -3.25
CA VAL A 197 -8.04 -12.99 -4.71
C VAL A 197 -6.66 -12.73 -5.28
N THR A 198 -6.20 -13.64 -6.14
CA THR A 198 -4.90 -13.56 -6.79
C THR A 198 -5.09 -13.28 -8.27
N ILE A 199 -4.23 -12.42 -8.82
CA ILE A 199 -4.16 -12.16 -10.25
C ILE A 199 -2.82 -12.69 -10.74
N ASP A 200 -2.85 -13.84 -11.40
CA ASP A 200 -1.68 -14.47 -11.99
C ASP A 200 -1.51 -14.00 -13.44
N ILE A 201 -0.29 -13.59 -13.80
CA ILE A 201 0.03 -13.00 -15.10
C ILE A 201 1.33 -13.64 -15.60
N ALA A 202 1.27 -14.25 -16.78
CA ALA A 202 2.45 -14.79 -17.46
C ALA A 202 3.10 -13.73 -18.35
N GLY A 203 4.42 -13.81 -18.51
CA GLY A 203 5.19 -12.99 -19.43
C GLY A 203 6.36 -13.72 -20.07
N ASN A 204 6.72 -13.30 -21.28
CA ASN A 204 7.79 -13.89 -22.11
C ASN A 204 8.95 -12.90 -22.34
#